data_AF-A0A1F2VC91-F1
#
_entry.id   AF-A0A1F2VC91-F1
#
_cell.length_a   1.000
_cell.length_b   1.000
_cell.length_c   1.000
_cell.angle_alpha   90.00
_cell.angle_beta   90.00
_cell.angle_gamma   90.00
#
_symmetry.space_group_name_H-M   'P 1'
#
loop_
_entity.id
_entity.type
_entity.pdbx_description
1 polymer ?
#
loop_
_entity_poly.entity_id
_entity_poly.type
_entity_poly.pdbx_seq_one_letter_code
_entity_poly.pdbx_strand_id
1 'polypeptide(L)' 'MIKDVALWEAWELEYLRNEPVDFARNLALLDAMYEWARSLGVFPPADPLEGLEVKIQMARVLNHVPAAS' A
#
# COMPACT_ATOMS: atom_id res chain seq x y z
N MET A 1 0.91 28.36 13.16
CA MET A 1 1.38 27.61 14.34
C MET A 1 0.25 27.61 15.34
N ILE A 2 -0.19 26.44 15.76
CA ILE A 2 -1.27 26.29 16.75
C ILE A 2 -0.69 26.69 18.10
N LYS A 3 -1.36 27.62 18.79
CA LYS A 3 -0.85 28.23 20.04
C LYS A 3 -1.16 27.38 21.27
N ASP A 4 -2.21 26.58 21.18
CA ASP A 4 -2.67 25.69 22.25
C ASP A 4 -3.00 24.33 21.62
N VAL A 5 -2.09 23.39 21.78
CA VAL A 5 -2.18 22.05 21.20
C VAL A 5 -3.26 21.23 21.89
N ALA A 6 -3.42 21.38 23.21
CA ALA A 6 -4.39 20.60 23.99
C ALA A 6 -5.83 20.99 23.63
N LEU A 7 -6.09 22.28 23.47
CA LEU A 7 -7.40 22.76 22.99
C LEU A 7 -7.70 22.24 21.58
N TRP A 8 -6.69 22.23 20.70
CA TRP A 8 -6.83 21.71 19.35
C TRP A 8 -7.14 20.22 19.31
N GLU A 9 -6.40 19.41 20.07
CA GLU A 9 -6.63 17.96 20.17
C GLU A 9 -8.02 17.64 20.72
N ALA A 10 -8.47 18.37 21.75
CA ALA A 10 -9.81 18.20 22.30
C ALA A 10 -10.90 18.51 21.27
N TRP A 11 -10.75 19.61 20.53
CA TRP A 11 -11.66 19.98 19.46
C TRP A 11 -11.68 18.95 18.33
N GLU A 12 -10.52 18.46 17.89
CA GLU A 12 -10.40 17.48 16.81
C GLU A 12 -11.07 16.15 17.20
N LEU A 13 -10.88 15.72 18.45
CA LEU A 13 -11.51 14.52 18.98
C LEU A 13 -13.03 14.64 19.06
N GLU A 14 -13.55 15.81 19.47
CA GLU A 14 -15.00 16.08 19.46
C GLU A 14 -15.57 16.19 18.05
N TYR A 15 -14.82 16.79 17.13
CA TYR A 15 -15.20 16.89 15.72
C TYR A 15 -15.34 15.50 15.10
N LEU A 16 -14.31 14.65 15.25
CA LEU A 16 -14.31 13.27 14.75
C LEU A 16 -15.41 12.41 15.36
N ARG A 17 -15.75 12.60 16.64
CA ARG A 17 -16.85 11.89 17.31
C ARG A 17 -18.22 12.22 16.74
N ASN A 18 -18.41 13.44 16.27
CA ASN A 18 -19.68 13.92 15.74
C ASN A 18 -19.77 13.80 14.21
N GLU A 19 -18.69 13.44 13.53
CA GLU A 19 -18.71 13.23 12.09
C GLU A 19 -19.40 11.89 11.77
N PRO A 20 -20.49 11.89 10.96
CA PRO A 20 -21.15 10.66 10.58
C PRO A 20 -20.22 9.79 9.74
N VAL A 21 -20.19 8.48 10.02
CA VAL A 21 -19.37 7.54 9.26
C VAL A 21 -19.89 7.42 7.83
N ASP A 22 -19.13 7.96 6.89
CA ASP A 22 -19.37 7.74 5.46
C ASP A 22 -18.65 6.46 5.02
N PHE A 23 -19.38 5.34 5.07
CA PHE A 23 -18.86 4.04 4.70
C PHE A 23 -18.35 3.98 3.25
N ALA A 24 -19.05 4.63 2.32
CA ALA A 24 -18.68 4.61 0.91
C ALA A 24 -17.37 5.37 0.67
N ARG A 25 -17.23 6.55 1.29
CA ARG A 25 -15.97 7.32 1.27
C ARG A 25 -14.82 6.52 1.87
N ASN A 26 -15.04 5.86 3.00
CA ASN A 26 -14.00 5.10 3.68
C ASN A 26 -13.54 3.88 2.87
N LEU A 27 -14.46 3.19 2.21
CA LEU A 27 -14.12 2.06 1.35
C LEU A 27 -13.33 2.52 0.11
N ALA A 28 -13.74 3.63 -0.52
CA ALA A 28 -12.99 4.20 -1.65
C ALA A 28 -11.57 4.62 -1.25
N LEU A 29 -11.39 5.14 -0.03
CA LEU A 29 -10.06 5.46 0.49
C LEU A 29 -9.21 4.19 0.69
N LEU A 30 -9.80 3.13 1.25
CA LEU A 30 -9.13 1.84 1.44
C LEU A 30 -8.65 1.28 0.10
N ASP A 31 -9.52 1.24 -0.91
CA ASP A 31 -9.20 0.73 -2.25
C ASP A 31 -8.06 1.52 -2.89
N ALA A 32 -8.09 2.85 -2.79
CA ALA A 32 -7.03 3.71 -3.31
C ALA A 32 -5.68 3.47 -2.62
N MET A 33 -5.68 3.31 -1.29
CA MET A 33 -4.47 2.99 -0.53
C MET A 33 -3.92 1.60 -0.88
N TYR A 34 -4.81 0.63 -1.11
CA TYR A 34 -4.42 -0.72 -1.51
C TYR A 34 -3.72 -0.74 -2.86
N GLU A 35 -4.29 -0.07 -3.87
CA GLU A 35 -3.67 0.04 -5.19
C GLU A 35 -2.35 0.81 -5.14
N TRP A 36 -2.26 1.86 -4.32
CA TRP A 36 -1.00 2.57 -4.11
C TRP A 36 0.08 1.66 -3.49
N ALA A 37 -0.24 0.90 -2.43
CA ALA A 37 0.69 -0.04 -1.81
C ALA A 37 1.18 -1.14 -2.77
N ARG A 38 0.33 -1.55 -3.71
CA ARG A 38 0.69 -2.49 -4.79
C ARG A 38 1.61 -1.86 -5.82
N SER A 39 1.36 -0.61 -6.22
CA SER A 39 2.27 0.13 -7.11
C SER A 39 3.68 0.30 -6.52
N LEU A 40 3.79 0.35 -5.19
CA LEU A 40 5.06 0.38 -4.47
C LEU A 40 5.73 -0.99 -4.34
N GLY A 41 5.08 -2.08 -4.74
CA GLY A 41 5.56 -3.45 -4.60
C GLY A 41 5.59 -3.97 -3.15
N VAL A 42 4.98 -3.26 -2.20
CA VAL A 42 4.87 -3.68 -0.80
C VAL A 42 3.83 -4.79 -0.66
N PHE A 43 2.77 -4.74 -1.48
CA PHE A 43 1.75 -5.78 -1.58
C PHE A 43 1.84 -6.58 -2.88
N PRO A 44 1.35 -7.85 -2.87
CA PRO A 44 1.32 -8.67 -4.06
C PRO A 44 0.53 -8.02 -5.20
N PRO A 45 0.96 -8.24 -6.46
CA PRO A 45 0.27 -7.74 -7.64
C PRO A 45 -1.16 -8.31 -7.77
N ALA A 46 -1.94 -7.71 -8.67
CA ALA A 46 -3.31 -8.14 -8.96
C ALA A 46 -3.34 -9.55 -9.48
N ASP A 47 -2.48 -9.78 -10.45
CA ASP A 47 -2.24 -11.08 -11.03
C ASP A 47 -1.06 -11.71 -10.28
N PRO A 48 -1.28 -12.81 -9.53
CA PRO A 48 -0.20 -13.51 -8.86
C PRO A 48 0.89 -14.03 -9.80
N LEU A 49 0.59 -14.15 -11.10
CA LEU A 49 1.52 -14.59 -12.14
C LEU A 49 2.26 -13.43 -12.80
N GLU A 50 1.96 -12.18 -12.43
CA GLU A 50 2.64 -11.01 -12.97
C GLU A 50 4.16 -11.10 -12.71
N GLY A 51 4.94 -11.04 -13.80
CA GLY A 51 6.39 -11.16 -13.77
C GLY A 51 6.94 -12.58 -13.59
N LEU A 52 6.10 -13.62 -13.55
CA LEU A 52 6.56 -15.02 -13.42
C LEU A 52 7.38 -15.49 -14.63
N GLU A 53 6.97 -15.14 -15.85
CA GLU A 53 7.67 -15.54 -17.09
C GLU A 53 9.12 -15.03 -17.09
N VAL A 54 9.32 -13.77 -16.69
CA VAL A 54 10.67 -13.16 -16.58
C VAL A 54 11.51 -13.92 -15.55
N LYS A 55 10.92 -14.29 -14.40
CA LYS A 55 11.60 -15.09 -13.37
C LYS A 55 11.99 -16.48 -13.90
N ILE A 56 11.11 -17.15 -14.66
CA ILE A 56 11.40 -18.45 -15.30
C ILE A 56 12.58 -18.31 -16.27
N GLN A 57 12.59 -17.28 -17.10
CA GLN A 57 13.67 -17.03 -18.05
C GLN A 57 15.00 -16.74 -17.34
N MET A 58 15.00 -15.89 -16.29
CA MET A 58 16.19 -15.63 -15.48
C MET A 58 16.74 -16.91 -14.83
N ALA A 59 15.86 -17.76 -14.27
CA ALA A 59 16.27 -19.01 -13.65
C ALA A 59 16.93 -19.96 -14.67
N ARG A 60 16.40 -20.05 -15.90
CA ARG A 60 17.02 -20.83 -16.99
C ARG A 60 18.42 -20.32 -17.32
N VAL A 61 18.59 -19.01 -17.45
CA VAL A 61 19.90 -18.39 -17.73
C VAL A 61 20.88 -18.68 -16.59
N LEU A 62 20.51 -18.40 -15.35
CA LEU A 62 21.37 -18.60 -14.18
C LEU A 62 21.79 -20.06 -13.99
N ASN A 63 20.88 -21.02 -14.24
CA ASN A 63 21.18 -22.44 -14.13
C ASN A 63 22.02 -22.99 -15.31
N HIS A 64 22.23 -22.21 -16.36
CA HIS A 64 23.05 -22.59 -17.52
C HIS A 64 24.39 -21.85 -17.57
N VAL A 65 24.65 -20.91 -16.67
CA VAL A 65 25.99 -20.33 -16.48
C VAL A 65 26.81 -21.27 -15.59
N PRO A 66 27.96 -21.79 -16.05
CA PRO A 66 28.85 -22.59 -15.21
C PRO A 66 29.33 -21.75 -14.02
N ALA A 67 29.37 -22.32 -12.81
CA ALA A 67 29.92 -21.63 -11.66
C ALA A 67 31.37 -21.21 -11.97
N ALA A 68 31.66 -19.91 -11.87
CA ALA A 68 33.02 -19.40 -12.04
C ALA A 68 33.92 -20.12 -11.04
N SER A 69 34.85 -20.91 -11.58
CA SER A 69 35.85 -21.69 -10.85
C SER A 69 37.07 -20.84 -10.52
#